data_AF-A0A1F4B4K4-F1
#
_entry.id   AF-A0A1F4B4K4-F1
#
_cell.length_a   1.000
_cell.length_b   1.000
_cell.length_c   1.000
_cell.angle_alpha   90.00
_cell.angle_beta   90.00
_cell.angle_gamma   90.00
#
_symmetry.space_group_name_H-M   'P 1'
#
loop_
_entity.id
_entity.type
_entity.pdbx_description
1 polymer ?
#
loop_
_entity_poly.entity_id
_entity_poly.type
_entity_poly.pdbx_seq_one_letter_code
_entity_poly.pdbx_strand_id
1 'polypeptide(L)' 'MAARKKSKPFWERGYNGHVYWAGKVKLGKITLHLAGDAPHKYAWEAGSRSGAADELHRAKQAVETAVAITDRQLDLFP' A
#
# COMPACT_ATOMS: atom_id res chain seq x y z
N MET A 1 10.90 -21.67 16.44
CA MET A 1 10.67 -20.29 15.95
C MET A 1 9.18 -19.99 16.04
N ALA A 2 8.76 -19.05 16.88
CA ALA A 2 7.34 -18.67 16.97
C ALA A 2 6.96 -17.95 15.67
N ALA A 3 6.03 -18.53 14.89
CA ALA A 3 5.43 -17.85 13.75
C ALA A 3 4.85 -16.53 14.25
N ARG A 4 5.52 -15.41 13.95
CA ARG A 4 5.01 -14.08 14.25
C ARG A 4 3.63 -14.02 13.62
N LYS A 5 2.56 -13.97 14.43
CA LYS A 5 1.19 -13.80 13.94
C LYS A 5 1.20 -12.55 13.06
N LYS A 6 1.26 -12.74 11.73
CA LYS A 6 1.20 -11.63 10.76
C LYS A 6 -0.12 -10.93 11.05
N SER A 7 -0.05 -9.72 11.60
CA SER A 7 -1.25 -8.93 11.87
C SER A 7 -2.00 -8.78 10.56
N LYS A 8 -3.31 -9.07 10.58
CA LYS A 8 -4.15 -8.92 9.38
C LYS A 8 -3.97 -7.50 8.86
N PRO A 9 -3.55 -7.34 7.60
CA PRO A 9 -3.45 -6.02 7.03
C PRO A 9 -4.81 -5.32 7.04
N PHE A 10 -4.83 -4.02 7.28
CA PHE A 10 -6.04 -3.22 7.26
C PHE A 10 -5.81 -1.86 6.63
N TRP A 11 -6.88 -1.32 6.06
CA TRP A 11 -6.90 0.02 5.49
C TRP A 11 -7.39 1.02 6.54
N GLU A 12 -6.59 2.04 6.76
CA GLU A 12 -6.95 3.22 7.54
C GLU A 12 -7.27 4.36 6.59
N ARG A 13 -8.38 5.08 6.83
CA ARG A 13 -8.77 6.24 6.02
C ARG A 13 -8.31 7.52 6.72
N GLY A 14 -7.46 8.29 6.04
CA GLY A 14 -7.06 9.63 6.44
C GLY A 14 -7.88 10.71 5.73
N TYR A 15 -7.52 11.97 5.97
CA TYR A 15 -8.20 13.14 5.42
C TYR A 15 -8.12 13.21 3.88
N ASN A 16 -6.92 13.07 3.31
CA ASN A 16 -6.67 13.11 1.86
C ASN A 16 -6.06 11.81 1.33
N GLY A 17 -6.38 10.67 1.95
CA GLY A 17 -5.72 9.43 1.57
C GLY A 17 -6.13 8.22 2.38
N HIS A 18 -5.56 7.08 2.02
CA HIS A 18 -5.71 5.82 2.73
C HIS A 18 -4.34 5.23 3.02
N VAL A 19 -4.14 4.62 4.18
CA VAL A 19 -2.89 3.96 4.55
C VAL A 19 -3.16 2.49 4.79
N TYR A 20 -2.30 1.64 4.24
CA TYR A 20 -2.36 0.21 4.44
C TYR A 20 -1.35 -0.19 5.51
N TRP A 21 -1.85 -0.78 6.60
CA TRP A 21 -1.08 -1.14 7.77
C TRP A 21 -1.10 -2.65 7.97
N ALA A 22 0.01 -3.22 8.45
CA ALA A 22 0.02 -4.54 9.09
C ALA A 22 0.64 -4.40 10.49
N GLY A 23 -0.20 -4.44 11.51
CA GLY A 23 0.23 -4.20 12.89
C GLY A 23 0.74 -2.76 13.05
N LYS A 24 2.04 -2.59 13.31
CA LYS A 24 2.70 -1.27 13.43
C LYS A 24 3.48 -0.86 12.18
N VAL A 25 3.45 -1.66 11.13
CA VAL A 25 4.23 -1.43 9.91
C VAL A 25 3.33 -0.84 8.83
N LYS A 26 3.77 0.30 8.27
CA LYS A 26 3.13 0.91 7.11
C LYS A 26 3.53 0.17 5.85
N LEU A 27 2.59 -0.52 5.24
CA LEU A 27 2.80 -1.32 4.04
C LEU A 27 2.61 -0.50 2.75
N GLY A 28 1.68 0.45 2.77
CA GLY A 28 1.47 1.36 1.67
C GLY A 28 0.62 2.56 2.03
N LYS A 29 0.52 3.53 1.13
CA LYS A 29 -0.36 4.69 1.24
C LYS A 29 -0.93 5.04 -0.13
N ILE A 30 -2.10 5.65 -0.12
CA ILE A 30 -2.79 6.22 -1.26
C ILE A 30 -3.04 7.68 -0.90
N THR A 31 -2.61 8.58 -1.76
CA THR A 31 -2.86 10.01 -1.65
C THR A 31 -3.88 10.39 -2.71
N LEU A 32 -4.97 11.03 -2.30
CA LEU A 32 -5.93 11.64 -3.20
C LEU A 32 -5.40 13.03 -3.58
N HIS A 33 -5.24 13.28 -4.87
CA HIS A 33 -4.92 14.61 -5.38
C HIS A 33 -6.20 15.36 -5.76
N LEU A 34 -6.19 16.66 -5.52
CA LEU A 34 -7.25 17.55 -6.00
C LEU A 34 -7.15 17.71 -7.51
N ALA A 35 -8.29 18.00 -8.16
CA ALA A 35 -8.34 18.18 -9.60
C ALA A 35 -7.41 19.33 -10.02
N GLY A 36 -6.42 19.01 -10.87
CA GLY A 36 -5.43 19.97 -11.38
C GLY A 36 -4.04 19.88 -10.72
N ASP A 37 -3.89 19.14 -9.62
CA ASP A 37 -2.61 19.03 -8.90
C ASP A 37 -1.72 17.87 -9.41
N ALA A 38 -2.34 16.84 -9.99
CA ALA A 38 -1.65 15.66 -10.50
C ALA A 38 -2.33 15.10 -11.77
N PRO A 39 -1.59 14.39 -12.64
CA PRO A 39 -2.14 13.74 -13.84
C PRO A 39 -3.18 12.65 -13.52
N HIS A 40 -3.15 12.10 -12.30
CA HIS A 40 -4.04 11.04 -11.85
C HIS A 40 -4.64 11.37 -10.48
N LYS A 41 -5.89 10.93 -10.29
CA LYS A 41 -6.67 11.25 -9.08
C LYS A 41 -6.09 10.63 -7.81
N TYR A 42 -5.53 9.42 -7.89
CA TYR A 42 -4.96 8.71 -6.75
C TYR A 42 -3.52 8.31 -7.03
N ALA A 43 -2.58 8.85 -6.27
CA ALA A 43 -1.21 8.32 -6.22
C ALA A 43 -1.11 7.25 -5.14
N TRP A 44 -0.31 6.22 -5.34
CA TRP A 44 -0.10 5.18 -4.35
C TRP A 44 1.37 4.77 -4.25
N GLU A 45 1.77 4.36 -3.05
CA GLU A 45 3.13 3.95 -2.72
C GLU A 45 3.06 2.72 -1.82
N ALA A 46 3.86 1.69 -2.09
CA ALA A 46 3.90 0.44 -1.34
C ALA A 46 5.30 -0.18 -1.41
N GLY A 47 5.98 -0.30 -0.27
CA GLY A 47 7.37 -0.75 -0.23
C GLY A 47 8.28 0.11 -1.11
N SER A 48 8.99 -0.51 -2.05
CA SER A 48 9.84 0.15 -3.06
C SER A 48 9.11 0.50 -4.37
N ARG A 49 7.78 0.32 -4.43
CA ARG A 49 6.98 0.58 -5.63
C ARG A 49 6.05 1.77 -5.40
N SER A 50 5.80 2.51 -6.47
CA SER A 50 4.85 3.61 -6.50
C SER A 50 4.18 3.67 -7.87
N GLY A 51 3.01 4.30 -7.91
CA GLY A 51 2.24 4.45 -9.13
C GLY A 51 1.06 5.37 -8.91
N ALA A 52 0.20 5.46 -9.92
CA ALA A 52 -1.02 6.23 -9.83
C ALA A 52 -2.17 5.50 -10.53
N ALA A 53 -3.40 5.86 -10.16
CA ALA A 53 -4.62 5.34 -10.72
C ALA A 53 -5.74 6.39 -10.65
N ASP A 54 -6.68 6.33 -11.58
CA ASP A 54 -7.83 7.25 -11.60
C ASP A 54 -8.93 6.81 -10.62
N GLU A 55 -8.90 5.54 -10.20
CA GLU A 55 -9.89 4.94 -9.30
C GLU A 55 -9.26 4.42 -8.01
N LEU A 56 -9.94 4.67 -6.88
CA LEU A 56 -9.47 4.26 -5.55
C LEU A 56 -9.32 2.74 -5.43
N HIS A 57 -10.26 1.97 -6.00
CA HIS A 57 -10.22 0.51 -5.93
C HIS A 57 -8.97 -0.04 -6.62
N ARG A 58 -8.62 0.51 -7.78
CA ARG A 58 -7.44 0.13 -8.56
C ARG A 58 -6.14 0.49 -7.84
N ALA A 59 -6.09 1.66 -7.20
CA ALA A 59 -4.97 2.04 -6.34
C ALA A 59 -4.80 1.08 -5.14
N LYS A 60 -5.90 0.68 -4.48
CA LYS A 60 -5.86 -0.29 -3.38
C LYS A 60 -5.33 -1.66 -3.82
N GLN A 61 -5.86 -2.20 -4.92
CA GLN A 61 -5.40 -3.47 -5.48
C GLN A 61 -3.91 -3.44 -5.86
N ALA A 62 -3.44 -2.31 -6.41
CA ALA A 62 -2.04 -2.16 -6.78
C ALA A 62 -1.12 -2.15 -5.53
N VAL A 63 -1.52 -1.46 -4.46
CA VAL A 63 -0.82 -1.49 -3.17
C VAL A 63 -0.78 -2.92 -2.60
N GLU A 64 -1.92 -3.61 -2.56
CA GLU A 64 -2.02 -4.98 -2.05
C GLU A 64 -1.11 -5.93 -2.84
N THR A 65 -1.09 -5.81 -4.17
CA THR A 65 -0.24 -6.60 -5.06
C THR A 65 1.24 -6.31 -4.82
N ALA A 66 1.61 -5.02 -4.74
CA ALA A 66 2.99 -4.62 -4.48
C ALA A 66 3.49 -5.17 -3.15
N VAL A 67 2.66 -5.09 -2.10
CA VAL A 67 2.95 -5.65 -0.77
C VAL A 67 3.07 -7.17 -0.82
N ALA A 68 2.16 -7.88 -1.51
CA ALA A 68 2.22 -9.33 -1.61
C ALA A 68 3.50 -9.81 -2.31
N ILE A 69 3.96 -9.09 -3.32
CA ILE A 69 5.23 -9.38 -3.99
C ILE A 69 6.41 -9.10 -3.05
N THR A 70 6.40 -7.99 -2.30
CA THR A 70 7.47 -7.67 -1.34
C THR A 70 7.53 -8.65 -0.17
N ASP A 71 6.40 -9.08 0.39
CA ASP A 71 6.33 -10.09 1.45
C ASP A 71 6.90 -11.44 0.98
N ARG A 72 6.72 -11.79 -0.29
CA ARG A 72 7.33 -12.98 -0.90
C ARG A 72 8.84 -12.85 -1.18
N GLN A 73 9.39 -11.65 -1.19
CA GLN A 73 10.78 -11.41 -1.64
C GLN A 73 11.84 -11.63 -0.54
N LEU A 74 11.47 -12.00 0.70
CA LEU A 74 12.41 -12.02 1.85
C LEU A 74 12.91 -13.40 2.32
N ASP A 75 12.80 -14.47 1.53
CA ASP A 75 13.62 -15.69 1.75
C ASP A 75 14.95 -15.61 0.98
N LEU A 76 15.74 -14.57 1.26
CA LEU A 76 17.04 -14.37 0.58
C LEU A 76 18.26 -14.92 1.32
N PHE A 77 18.11 -15.60 2.45
CA PHE A 77 19.21 -16.34 3.07
C PHE A 77 18.71 -17.64 3.73
N PRO A 78 19.22 -18.83 3.31
CA PRO A 78 18.97 -20.11 3.97
C PRO A 78 19.67 -20.23 5.34
#